data_AF-A0A815XNZ6-F1
#
_entry.id   AF-A0A815XNZ6-F1
#
_cell.length_a   1.000
_cell.length_b   1.000
_cell.length_c   1.000
_cell.angle_alpha   90.00
_cell.angle_beta   90.00
_cell.angle_gamma   90.00
#
_symmetry.space_group_name_H-M   'P 1'
#
loop_
_entity.id
_entity.type
_entity.pdbx_description
1 polymer ?
#
loop_
_entity_poly.entity_id
_entity_poly.type
_entity_poly.pdbx_seq_one_letter_code
_entity_poly.pdbx_strand_id
1 'polypeptide(L)' 'DVNCNAICDKEYSPQTAAAMSQLSEKSLSFELIEALISYICSLGDDGAILIFLPGWNLIQALLKYFQQHPRF' A
#
# COMPACT_ATOMS: atom_id res chain seq x y z
N ASP A 1 -7.87 5.50 21.13
CA ASP A 1 -8.20 5.55 19.70
C ASP A 1 -8.82 4.24 19.23
N VAL A 2 -9.78 4.36 18.33
CA VAL A 2 -10.37 3.24 17.60
C VAL A 2 -9.51 3.02 16.35
N ASN A 3 -9.11 1.78 16.09
CA ASN A 3 -8.47 1.41 14.83
C ASN A 3 -9.51 1.52 13.71
N CYS A 4 -9.41 2.54 12.86
CA CYS A 4 -10.33 2.75 11.73
C CYS A 4 -10.21 1.63 10.70
N ASN A 5 -9.08 0.94 10.60
CA ASN A 5 -8.95 -0.24 9.73
C ASN A 5 -9.85 -1.42 10.15
N ALA A 6 -10.40 -1.41 11.37
CA ALA A 6 -11.40 -2.40 11.81
C ALA A 6 -12.84 -2.01 11.42
N ILE A 7 -13.04 -0.82 10.86
CA ILE A 7 -14.34 -0.29 10.44
C ILE A 7 -14.40 -0.36 8.91
N CYS A 8 -15.18 -1.30 8.38
CA CYS A 8 -15.34 -1.50 6.94
C CYS A 8 -16.84 -1.57 6.60
N ASP A 9 -17.25 -0.91 5.51
CA ASP A 9 -18.63 -0.94 5.04
C ASP A 9 -19.01 -2.35 4.57
N LYS A 10 -20.29 -2.72 4.71
CA LYS A 10 -20.85 -4.01 4.27
C LYS A 10 -20.86 -4.17 2.75
N GLU A 11 -20.63 -3.10 2.00
CA GLU A 11 -20.46 -3.15 0.54
C GLU A 11 -19.18 -3.88 0.11
N TYR A 12 -18.18 -3.96 0.99
CA TYR A 12 -16.95 -4.70 0.73
C TYR A 12 -17.06 -6.17 1.10
N SER A 13 -16.24 -7.00 0.45
CA SER A 13 -16.19 -8.43 0.74
C SER A 13 -15.70 -8.70 2.17
N PRO A 14 -16.14 -9.81 2.82
CA PRO A 14 -15.60 -10.22 4.12
C PRO A 14 -14.07 -10.36 4.13
N GLN A 15 -13.49 -10.77 3.00
CA GLN A 15 -12.04 -10.91 2.83
C GLN A 15 -11.34 -9.55 2.85
N THR A 16 -11.92 -8.53 2.22
CA THR A 16 -11.41 -7.15 2.25
C THR A 16 -11.44 -6.59 3.66
N ALA A 17 -12.55 -6.76 4.38
CA ALA A 17 -12.68 -6.31 5.76
C ALA A 17 -11.68 -7.01 6.69
N ALA A 18 -11.51 -8.32 6.53
CA ALA A 18 -10.53 -9.10 7.30
C ALA A 18 -9.09 -8.62 7.03
N ALA A 19 -8.69 -8.46 5.77
CA ALA A 19 -7.36 -7.99 5.41
C ALA A 19 -7.09 -6.56 5.93
N MET A 20 -8.06 -5.66 5.79
CA MET A 20 -7.95 -4.28 6.30
C MET A 20 -7.71 -4.29 7.81
N SER A 21 -8.47 -5.08 8.58
CA SER A 21 -8.37 -5.15 10.04
C SER A 21 -7.01 -5.61 10.58
N GLN A 22 -6.22 -6.32 9.76
CA GLN A 22 -4.88 -6.80 10.13
C GLN A 22 -3.78 -5.76 9.89
N LEU A 23 -4.07 -4.67 9.18
CA LEU A 23 -3.11 -3.60 8.91
C LEU A 23 -3.01 -2.64 10.11
N SER A 24 -1.78 -2.28 10.45
CA SER A 24 -1.48 -1.26 11.46
C SER A 24 -1.62 0.14 10.88
N GLU A 25 -2.39 1.01 11.53
CA GLU A 25 -2.51 2.44 11.15
C GLU A 25 -1.23 3.24 11.41
N LYS A 26 -0.37 2.75 12.29
CA LYS A 26 0.85 3.45 12.71
C LYS A 26 2.02 3.24 11.75
N SER A 27 1.90 2.27 10.84
CA SER A 27 3.00 1.82 9.99
C SER A 27 2.54 1.66 8.56
N LEU A 28 3.33 2.16 7.62
CA LEU A 28 3.06 2.00 6.20
C LEU A 28 3.43 0.58 5.74
N SER A 29 2.53 -0.10 5.03
CA SER A 29 2.81 -1.41 4.42
C SER A 29 3.46 -1.25 3.05
N PHE A 30 4.73 -1.62 2.92
CA PHE A 30 5.45 -1.56 1.64
C PHE A 30 4.96 -2.62 0.66
N GLU A 31 4.56 -3.78 1.16
CA GLU A 31 3.97 -4.87 0.36
C GLU A 31 2.65 -4.42 -0.30
N LEU A 32 1.82 -3.66 0.42
CA LEU A 32 0.59 -3.11 -0.15
C LEU A 32 0.86 -2.08 -1.25
N ILE A 33 1.89 -1.25 -1.08
CA ILE A 33 2.32 -0.30 -2.12
C ILE A 33 2.81 -1.05 -3.35
N GLU A 34 3.64 -2.08 -3.19
CA GLU A 34 4.12 -2.90 -4.30
C GLU A 34 2.97 -3.59 -5.04
N ALA A 35 2.00 -4.15 -4.31
CA ALA A 35 0.82 -4.77 -4.89
C ALA A 35 -0.02 -3.76 -5.68
N LEU A 36 -0.17 -2.53 -5.18
CA LEU A 36 -0.89 -1.47 -5.87
C LEU A 36 -0.18 -1.02 -7.15
N ILE A 37 1.14 -0.84 -7.11
CA ILE A 37 1.93 -0.50 -8.30
C ILE A 37 1.81 -1.61 -9.35
N SER A 38 1.95 -2.88 -8.92
CA SER A 38 1.79 -4.04 -9.80
C SER A 38 0.42 -4.07 -10.48
N TYR A 39 -0.64 -3.76 -9.72
CA TYR A 39 -1.99 -3.64 -10.27
C TYR A 39 -2.09 -2.51 -11.29
N ILE A 40 -1.58 -1.31 -10.98
CA ILE A 40 -1.60 -0.17 -11.91
C ILE A 40 -0.86 -0.52 -13.22
N CYS A 41 0.34 -1.08 -13.13
CA CYS A 41 1.09 -1.51 -14.31
C CYS A 41 0.36 -2.59 -15.12
N SER A 42 -0.44 -3.45 -14.48
CA SER A 42 -1.23 -4.47 -15.18
C SER A 42 -2.39 -3.90 -16.01
N LEU A 43 -2.77 -2.62 -15.81
CA LEU A 43 -3.79 -1.96 -16.60
C LEU A 43 -3.30 -1.60 -18.02
N GLY A 44 -1.99 -1.59 -18.25
CA GLY A 44 -1.38 -1.50 -19.59
C GLY A 44 -1.19 -0.08 -20.14
N ASP A 45 -1.51 0.96 -19.37
CA ASP A 45 -1.30 2.35 -19.75
C ASP A 45 0.06 2.87 -19.28
N ASP A 46 0.73 3.65 -20.13
CA ASP A 46 1.96 4.34 -19.77
C ASP A 46 1.67 5.54 -18.86
N GLY A 47 2.45 5.69 -17.78
CA GLY A 47 2.32 6.83 -16.87
C GLY A 47 3.28 6.78 -15.69
N ALA A 48 3.64 7.96 -15.19
CA ALA A 48 4.42 8.07 -13.96
C ALA A 48 3.52 7.88 -12.72
N ILE A 49 4.05 7.22 -11.69
CA ILE A 49 3.37 7.05 -10.39
C ILE A 49 4.01 8.02 -9.37
N LEU A 50 3.18 8.86 -8.75
CA LEU A 50 3.58 9.76 -7.67
C LEU A 50 3.07 9.23 -6.32
N ILE A 51 3.98 8.98 -5.37
CA ILE A 51 3.64 8.47 -4.03
C ILE A 51 3.85 9.57 -3.00
N PHE A 52 2.82 9.89 -2.22
CA PHE A 52 2.89 10.85 -1.12
C PHE A 52 3.31 10.16 0.18
N LEU A 53 4.41 10.60 0.78
CA LEU A 53 4.95 10.09 2.03
C LEU A 53 5.20 11.24 3.01
N PRO A 54 4.97 11.06 4.33
CA PRO A 54 5.01 12.15 5.30
C PRO A 54 6.43 12.61 5.67
N GLY A 55 7.50 11.95 5.21
CA GLY A 55 8.85 12.37 5.53
C GLY A 55 9.97 11.57 4.87
N TRP A 56 11.19 12.12 4.98
CA TRP A 56 12.39 11.63 4.33
C TRP A 56 12.75 10.17 4.67
N ASN A 57 12.58 9.77 5.93
CA ASN A 57 12.90 8.40 6.36
C ASN A 57 12.10 7.35 5.59
N LEU A 58 10.81 7.60 5.35
CA LEU A 58 9.96 6.68 4.58
C LEU A 58 10.29 6.72 3.09
N ILE A 59 10.62 7.90 2.53
CA ILE A 59 11.09 8.02 1.15
C ILE A 59 12.33 7.13 0.94
N GLN A 60 13.32 7.25 1.80
CA GLN A 60 14.55 6.45 1.69
C GLN A 60 14.31 4.95 1.93
N ALA A 61 13.46 4.60 2.90
CA ALA A 61 13.15 3.21 3.20
C ALA A 61 12.41 2.53 2.03
N LEU A 62 11.42 3.21 1.45
CA LEU A 62 10.68 2.69 0.30
C LEU A 62 11.56 2.57 -0.95
N LEU A 63 12.43 3.57 -1.20
CA LEU A 63 13.41 3.48 -2.29
C LEU A 63 14.33 2.26 -2.14
N LYS A 64 14.87 2.02 -0.94
CA LYS A 64 15.70 0.84 -0.67
C LYS A 64 14.93 -0.47 -0.86
N TYR A 65 13.66 -0.50 -0.43
CA TYR A 65 12.80 -1.66 -0.61
C TYR A 65 12.62 -2.02 -2.09
N PHE A 66 12.35 -1.04 -2.95
CA PHE A 66 12.24 -1.26 -4.40
C PHE A 66 13.57 -1.67 -5.05
N GLN A 67 14.70 -1.08 -4.62
CA GLN A 67 16.02 -1.46 -5.13
C GLN A 67 16.39 -2.93 -4.81
N GLN A 68 15.89 -3.48 -3.71
CA GLN A 68 16.12 -4.87 -3.30
C GLN A 68 15.18 -5.87 -3.97
N HIS A 69 14.00 -5.42 -4.41
CA HIS A 69 12.99 -6.23 -5.09
C HIS A 69 12.71 -5.63 -6.48
N PRO A 70 13.67 -5.71 -7.42
CA PRO A 70 13.47 -5.18 -8.76
C PRO A 70 12.48 -6.06 -9.53
N ARG A 71 11.18 -5.78 -9.38
CA ARG A 71 10.11 -6.23 -10.28
C ARG A 71 9.85 -5.24 -11.42
N PHE A 72 10.33 -4.01 -11.26
CA PHE A 72 10.22 -2.87 -12.18
C PHE A 72 11.62 -2.33 -12.46
#